data_AF-A0AAV7XVL1-F1
#
_entry.id   AF-A0AAV7XVL1-F1
#
_cell.length_a   1.000
_cell.length_b   1.000
_cell.length_c   1.000
_cell.angle_alpha   90.00
_cell.angle_beta   90.00
_cell.angle_gamma   90.00
#
_symmetry.space_group_name_H-M   'P 1'
#
loop_
_entity.id
_entity.type
_entity.pdbx_description
1 polymer ?
#
loop_
_entity_poly.entity_id
_entity_poly.type
_entity_poly.pdbx_seq_one_letter_code
_entity_poly.pdbx_strand_id
1 'polypeptide(L)'
;MYYPPYMRATPYVFGTLMGYVLFLIKSGKIKASLSKTTVVLGWACSAALCIGVILAAQPLIDKAHHPYRVAEHALYAGLHRVAWALGTSWVLMACILGYGGLVNALLSCRIFTVLGRLGYGIFLTHAAVQMVDVGTVRTSHYYSDFKTVSVIYVCVNSRDPNNSLRHVQSSMEK
;
A
#
# COMPACT_ATOMS: atom_id res chain seq x y z
N MET A 1 -5.42 -14.86 13.45
CA MET A 1 -4.38 -14.87 12.39
C MET A 1 -3.14 -14.17 12.90
N TYR A 2 -2.11 -14.90 13.32
CA TYR A 2 -0.81 -14.34 13.72
C TYR A 2 0.01 -14.09 12.46
N TYR A 3 0.16 -12.83 12.04
CA TYR A 3 1.12 -12.47 11.00
C TYR A 3 2.48 -12.26 11.66
N PRO A 4 3.48 -13.07 11.33
CA PRO A 4 4.79 -12.92 11.93
C PRO A 4 5.44 -11.59 11.54
N PRO A 5 6.03 -10.84 12.49
CA PRO A 5 6.57 -9.50 12.22
C PRO A 5 7.77 -9.52 11.24
N TYR A 6 8.46 -10.65 11.10
CA TYR A 6 9.60 -10.80 10.18
C TYR A 6 9.22 -10.60 8.71
N MET A 7 7.97 -10.86 8.30
CA MET A 7 7.55 -10.66 6.90
C MET A 7 7.42 -9.18 6.50
N ARG A 8 7.40 -8.26 7.48
CA ARG A 8 7.39 -6.81 7.23
C ARG A 8 8.72 -6.13 7.48
N ALA A 9 9.74 -6.84 8.00
CA ALA A 9 11.03 -6.25 8.31
C ALA A 9 11.78 -5.75 7.07
N THR A 10 11.62 -6.43 5.94
CA THR A 10 12.31 -6.14 4.67
C THR A 10 12.23 -4.67 4.24
N PRO A 11 11.04 -4.06 4.01
CA PRO A 11 10.95 -2.66 3.62
C PRO A 11 11.53 -1.69 4.67
N TYR A 12 11.46 -2.01 5.97
CA TYR A 12 12.08 -1.18 7.01
C TYR A 12 13.60 -1.19 6.88
N VAL A 13 14.22 -2.36 6.74
CA VAL A 13 15.68 -2.48 6.61
C VAL A 13 16.17 -1.72 5.37
N PHE A 14 15.53 -1.92 4.22
CA PHE A 14 15.90 -1.21 2.99
C PHE A 14 15.71 0.31 3.13
N GLY A 15 14.61 0.77 3.74
CA GLY A 15 14.39 2.19 4.01
C GLY A 15 15.44 2.80 4.95
N THR A 16 15.80 2.10 6.04
CA THR A 16 16.83 2.58 6.97
C THR A 16 18.21 2.60 6.35
N LEU A 17 18.56 1.57 5.57
CA LEU A 17 19.84 1.48 4.87
C LEU A 17 19.95 2.62 3.84
N MET A 18 18.86 2.89 3.13
CA MET A 18 18.77 3.99 2.19
C MET A 18 18.96 5.35 2.85
N GLY A 19 18.27 5.60 3.98
CA GLY A 19 18.43 6.81 4.77
C GLY A 19 19.86 7.00 5.27
N TYR A 20 20.53 5.92 5.66
CA TYR A 20 21.93 5.94 6.07
C TYR A 20 22.86 6.33 4.92
N VAL A 21 22.68 5.76 3.73
CA VAL A 21 23.44 6.13 2.53
C VAL A 21 23.26 7.62 2.19
N LEU A 22 22.03 8.12 2.26
CA LEU A 22 21.72 9.55 2.06
C LEU A 22 22.42 10.45 3.09
N PHE A 23 22.48 10.03 4.35
CA PHE A 23 23.17 10.76 5.41
C PHE A 23 24.69 10.84 5.14
N LEU A 24 25.30 9.75 4.66
CA LEU A 24 26.72 9.73 4.28
C LEU A 24 27.04 10.65 3.10
N ILE A 25 26.13 10.71 2.12
CA ILE A 25 26.22 11.63 0.97
C ILE A 25 26.15 13.08 1.44
N LYS A 26 25.16 13.41 2.28
CA LYS A 26 24.96 14.78 2.80
C LYS A 26 26.09 15.23 3.72
N SER A 27 26.70 14.30 4.45
CA SER A 27 27.85 14.58 5.33
C SER A 27 29.17 14.76 4.58
N GLY A 28 29.17 14.72 3.23
CA GLY A 28 30.35 14.93 2.40
C GLY A 28 31.36 13.77 2.41
N LYS A 29 31.06 12.66 3.09
CA LYS A 29 31.91 11.45 3.12
C LYS A 29 31.89 10.70 1.80
N ILE A 30 30.79 10.82 1.04
CA ILE A 30 30.63 10.25 -0.30
C ILE A 30 30.37 11.40 -1.27
N LYS A 31 31.23 11.58 -2.27
CA LYS A 31 30.96 12.50 -3.38
C LYS A 31 29.89 11.87 -4.26
N ALA A 32 28.64 12.36 -4.15
CA ALA A 32 27.55 11.98 -5.04
C ALA A 32 27.67 12.63 -6.43
N SER A 33 28.83 12.48 -7.08
CA SER A 33 28.95 12.76 -8.51
C SER A 33 28.36 11.58 -9.27
N LEU A 34 27.03 11.51 -9.33
CA LEU A 34 26.36 10.53 -10.16
C LEU A 34 26.54 10.93 -11.62
N SER A 35 27.20 10.06 -12.38
CA SER A 35 27.24 10.20 -13.84
C SER A 35 25.81 10.14 -14.39
N LYS A 36 25.55 10.92 -15.45
CA LYS A 36 24.25 10.89 -16.17
C LYS A 36 23.87 9.46 -16.57
N THR A 37 24.86 8.63 -16.92
CA THR A 37 24.67 7.21 -17.25
C THR A 37 24.13 6.41 -16.07
N THR A 38 24.66 6.59 -14.86
CA THR A 38 24.19 5.90 -13.66
C THR A 38 22.76 6.30 -13.31
N VAL A 39 22.40 7.58 -13.50
CA VAL A 39 21.04 8.06 -13.28
C VAL A 39 20.06 7.38 -14.23
N VAL A 40 20.36 7.35 -15.54
CA VAL A 40 19.52 6.70 -16.56
C VAL A 40 19.40 5.20 -16.31
N LEU A 41 20.51 4.53 -15.99
CA LEU A 41 20.50 3.10 -15.67
C LEU A 41 19.66 2.80 -14.43
N GLY A 42 19.74 3.62 -13.39
CA GLY A 42 18.93 3.43 -12.20
C GLY A 42 17.44 3.65 -12.46
N TRP A 43 17.07 4.64 -13.29
CA TRP A 43 15.69 4.81 -13.75
C TRP A 43 15.18 3.59 -14.52
N ALA A 44 15.96 3.12 -15.51
CA ALA A 44 15.62 1.93 -16.28
C ALA A 44 15.49 0.68 -15.39
N CYS A 45 16.41 0.49 -14.44
CA CYS A 45 16.38 -0.60 -13.48
C CYS A 45 15.15 -0.52 -12.58
N SER A 46 14.83 0.66 -12.05
CA SER A 46 13.63 0.86 -11.20
C SER A 46 12.34 0.56 -11.96
N ALA A 47 12.22 1.01 -13.22
CA ALA A 47 11.08 0.73 -14.07
C ALA A 47 10.97 -0.76 -14.39
N ALA A 48 12.09 -1.41 -14.73
CA ALA A 48 12.14 -2.84 -15.01
C ALA A 48 11.74 -3.68 -13.78
N LEU A 49 12.19 -3.29 -12.58
CA LEU A 49 11.81 -3.97 -11.33
C LEU A 49 10.30 -3.81 -11.06
N CYS A 50 9.75 -2.61 -11.15
CA CYS A 50 8.33 -2.36 -10.90
C CYS A 50 7.43 -3.08 -11.92
N ILE A 51 7.76 -2.97 -13.21
CA ILE A 51 7.03 -3.65 -14.29
C ILE A 51 7.18 -5.16 -14.17
N GLY A 52 8.39 -5.65 -13.90
CA GLY A 52 8.66 -7.07 -13.71
C GLY A 52 7.84 -7.68 -12.57
N VAL A 53 7.68 -6.97 -11.45
CA VAL A 53 6.79 -7.40 -10.36
C VAL A 53 5.33 -7.47 -10.80
N ILE A 54 4.84 -6.46 -11.52
CA ILE A 54 3.44 -6.43 -11.99
C ILE A 54 3.18 -7.57 -13.00
N LEU A 55 4.08 -7.76 -13.97
CA LEU A 55 3.95 -8.82 -14.96
C LEU A 55 4.07 -10.21 -14.33
N ALA A 56 4.97 -10.39 -13.36
CA ALA A 56 5.09 -11.65 -12.62
C ALA A 56 3.85 -11.96 -11.76
N ALA A 57 3.02 -10.95 -11.45
CA ALA A 57 1.75 -11.15 -10.75
C ALA A 57 0.66 -11.78 -11.63
N GLN A 58 0.65 -11.46 -12.94
CA GLN A 58 -0.40 -11.87 -13.88
C GLN A 58 -0.57 -13.40 -13.98
N PRO A 59 0.48 -14.20 -14.24
CA PRO A 59 0.33 -15.66 -14.38
C PRO A 59 -0.03 -16.35 -13.05
N LEU A 60 0.13 -15.69 -11.91
CA LEU A 60 -0.21 -16.23 -10.59
C LEU A 60 -1.71 -16.07 -10.27
N ILE A 61 -2.41 -15.17 -10.97
CA ILE A 61 -3.83 -14.88 -10.79
C ILE A 61 -4.67 -15.76 -11.74
N ASP A 62 -4.18 -16.01 -12.96
CA ASP A 62 -4.82 -16.88 -13.95
C ASP A 62 -4.60 -18.37 -13.64
N LYS A 63 -5.38 -18.87 -12.68
CA LYS A 63 -5.40 -20.30 -12.30
C LYS A 63 -5.97 -21.23 -13.37
N ALA A 64 -6.55 -20.68 -14.44
CA ALA A 64 -7.26 -21.45 -15.47
C ALA A 64 -6.33 -22.07 -16.53
N HIS A 65 -5.17 -21.46 -16.82
CA HIS A 65 -4.32 -21.87 -17.95
C HIS A 65 -2.86 -22.19 -17.58
N HIS A 66 -2.43 -21.93 -16.34
CA HIS A 66 -1.05 -22.20 -15.91
C HIS A 66 -0.97 -23.27 -14.82
N PRO A 67 -0.10 -24.30 -14.98
CA PRO A 67 0.14 -25.28 -13.94
C PRO A 67 0.77 -24.59 -12.72
N TYR A 68 0.21 -24.83 -11.54
CA TYR A 68 0.66 -24.24 -10.29
C TYR A 68 2.09 -24.69 -9.93
N ARG A 69 3.08 -23.84 -10.19
CA ARG A 69 4.49 -24.10 -9.85
C ARG A 69 4.84 -23.46 -8.50
N VAL A 70 4.89 -24.28 -7.45
CA VAL A 70 5.18 -23.86 -6.07
C VAL A 70 6.45 -23.00 -5.98
N ALA A 71 7.49 -23.34 -6.75
CA ALA A 71 8.75 -22.60 -6.77
C ALA A 71 8.59 -21.14 -7.25
N GLU A 72 7.78 -20.90 -8.28
CA GLU A 72 7.54 -19.55 -8.82
C GLU A 72 6.75 -18.69 -7.83
N HIS A 73 5.72 -19.28 -7.21
CA HIS A 73 4.93 -18.62 -6.18
C HIS A 73 5.77 -18.26 -4.95
N ALA A 74 6.64 -19.17 -4.50
CA ALA A 74 7.51 -18.92 -3.34
C ALA A 74 8.55 -17.83 -3.62
N LEU A 75 9.16 -17.86 -4.81
CA LEU A 75 10.10 -16.82 -5.25
C LEU A 75 9.39 -15.47 -5.34
N TYR A 76 8.24 -15.41 -6.01
CA TYR A 76 7.47 -14.17 -6.11
C TYR A 76 7.07 -13.64 -4.73
N ALA A 77 6.60 -14.50 -3.82
CA ALA A 77 6.18 -14.11 -2.47
C ALA A 77 7.29 -13.44 -1.63
N GLY A 78 8.56 -13.83 -1.84
CA GLY A 78 9.71 -13.21 -1.19
C GLY A 78 10.26 -11.99 -1.94
N LEU A 79 10.45 -12.11 -3.26
CA LEU A 79 11.14 -11.14 -4.08
C LEU A 79 10.31 -9.90 -4.39
N HIS A 80 8.98 -10.00 -4.53
CA HIS A 80 8.16 -8.86 -4.95
C HIS A 80 8.28 -7.67 -3.98
N ARG A 81 8.31 -7.92 -2.66
CA ARG A 81 8.46 -6.86 -1.65
C ARG A 81 9.84 -6.21 -1.71
N VAL A 82 10.88 -7.01 -1.93
CA VAL A 82 12.27 -6.53 -2.05
C VAL A 82 12.41 -5.68 -3.31
N ALA A 83 11.96 -6.20 -4.46
CA ALA A 83 12.02 -5.51 -5.74
C ALA A 83 11.25 -4.19 -5.71
N TRP A 84 10.06 -4.17 -5.11
CA TRP A 84 9.29 -2.95 -4.94
C TRP A 84 9.97 -1.94 -4.01
N ALA A 85 10.56 -2.40 -2.90
CA ALA A 85 11.31 -1.56 -1.97
C ALA A 85 12.55 -0.95 -2.64
N LEU A 86 13.28 -1.72 -3.44
CA LEU A 86 14.46 -1.25 -4.20
C LEU A 86 14.09 -0.27 -5.30
N GLY A 87 13.03 -0.54 -6.06
CA GLY A 87 12.55 0.36 -7.10
C GLY A 87 12.13 1.72 -6.52
N THR A 88 11.35 1.69 -5.44
CA THR A 88 10.89 2.92 -4.76
C THR A 88 12.02 3.64 -4.02
N SER A 89 13.00 2.94 -3.45
CA SER A 89 14.15 3.58 -2.81
C SER A 89 15.01 4.34 -3.80
N TRP A 90 15.24 3.79 -5.01
CA TRP A 90 15.97 4.51 -6.06
C TRP A 90 15.27 5.82 -6.46
N VAL A 91 13.95 5.78 -6.67
CA VAL A 91 13.15 6.97 -7.03
C VAL A 91 13.27 8.05 -5.94
N LEU A 92 13.17 7.66 -4.67
CA LEU A 92 13.36 8.59 -3.54
C LEU A 92 14.77 9.19 -3.52
N MET A 93 15.81 8.38 -3.77
CA MET A 93 17.19 8.89 -3.88
C MET A 93 17.32 9.94 -4.96
N ALA A 94 16.83 9.62 -6.16
CA ALA A 94 16.94 10.50 -7.31
C ALA A 94 16.24 11.84 -7.05
N CYS A 95 15.10 11.82 -6.34
CA CYS A 95 14.40 13.03 -5.93
C CYS A 95 15.22 13.85 -4.92
N ILE A 96 15.78 13.21 -3.88
CA ILE A 96 16.54 13.90 -2.82
C ILE A 96 17.85 14.50 -3.36
N LEU A 97 18.52 13.82 -4.29
CA LEU A 97 19.76 14.28 -4.90
C LEU A 97 19.54 15.31 -6.03
N GLY A 98 18.29 15.66 -6.34
CA GLY A 98 17.96 16.67 -7.36
C GLY A 98 17.96 16.16 -8.81
N TYR A 99 18.16 14.85 -9.02
CA TYR A 99 18.06 14.20 -10.33
C TYR A 99 16.62 13.78 -10.69
N GLY A 100 15.64 14.14 -9.87
CA GLY A 100 14.24 13.74 -10.00
C GLY A 100 13.41 14.54 -11.02
N GLY A 101 13.85 15.73 -11.42
CA GLY A 101 13.20 16.57 -12.44
C GLY A 101 11.66 16.57 -12.37
N LEU A 102 11.03 15.97 -13.37
CA LEU A 102 9.57 15.85 -13.50
C LEU A 102 8.92 15.06 -12.35
N VAL A 103 9.55 13.98 -11.88
CA VAL A 103 9.02 13.14 -10.79
C VAL A 103 9.04 13.91 -9.47
N ASN A 104 10.05 14.74 -9.24
CA ASN A 104 10.10 15.61 -8.07
C ASN A 104 8.97 16.65 -8.09
N ALA A 105 8.64 17.21 -9.28
CA ALA A 105 7.51 18.14 -9.42
C ALA A 105 6.15 17.46 -9.16
N LEU A 106 5.99 16.21 -9.62
CA LEU A 106 4.79 15.42 -9.34
C LEU A 106 4.66 15.07 -7.85
N LEU A 107 5.74 14.65 -7.20
CA LEU A 107 5.74 14.31 -5.77
C LEU A 107 5.54 15.54 -4.87
N SER A 108 6.05 16.70 -5.29
CA SER A 108 5.84 17.95 -4.58
C SER A 108 4.45 18.56 -4.81
N CYS A 109 3.61 17.94 -5.65
CA CYS A 109 2.27 18.45 -5.91
C CYS A 109 1.37 18.28 -4.68
N ARG A 110 0.63 19.34 -4.33
CA ARG A 110 -0.27 19.38 -3.16
C ARG A 110 -1.33 18.27 -3.20
N ILE A 111 -1.67 17.77 -4.38
CA ILE A 111 -2.60 16.66 -4.57
C ILE A 111 -2.09 15.37 -3.90
N PHE A 112 -0.78 15.11 -3.94
CA PHE A 112 -0.19 13.90 -3.40
C PHE A 112 -0.22 13.90 -1.87
N THR A 113 -0.04 15.08 -1.27
CA THR A 113 -0.19 15.28 0.18
C THR A 113 -1.63 15.05 0.64
N VAL A 114 -2.63 15.54 -0.11
CA VAL A 114 -4.05 15.29 0.20
C VAL A 114 -4.39 13.81 0.03
N LEU A 115 -3.93 13.19 -1.06
CA LEU A 115 -4.15 11.77 -1.34
C LEU A 115 -3.52 10.87 -0.26
N GLY A 116 -2.34 11.23 0.25
CA GLY A 116 -1.70 10.53 1.36
C GLY A 116 -2.55 10.56 2.64
N ARG A 117 -3.15 11.70 2.97
CA ARG A 117 -4.05 11.85 4.13
C ARG A 117 -5.35 11.06 3.94
N LEU A 118 -5.93 11.11 2.75
CA LEU A 118 -7.14 10.37 2.41
C LEU A 118 -6.91 8.86 2.44
N GLY A 119 -5.83 8.39 1.82
CA GLY A 119 -5.44 6.98 1.80
C GLY A 119 -5.17 6.44 3.21
N TYR A 120 -4.55 7.24 4.07
CA TYR A 120 -4.39 6.87 5.49
C TYR A 120 -5.74 6.74 6.21
N GLY A 121 -6.67 7.68 5.97
CA GLY A 121 -8.03 7.61 6.50
C GLY A 121 -8.76 6.32 6.06
N ILE A 122 -8.72 6.01 4.77
CA ILE A 122 -9.32 4.80 4.20
C ILE A 122 -8.66 3.53 4.76
N PHE A 123 -7.34 3.53 4.92
CA PHE A 123 -6.62 2.38 5.48
C PHE A 123 -7.08 2.08 6.91
N LEU A 124 -7.20 3.10 7.75
CA LEU A 124 -7.67 2.95 9.12
C LEU A 124 -9.12 2.45 9.19
N THR A 125 -10.03 3.02 8.39
CA THR A 125 -11.43 2.59 8.37
C THR A 125 -11.57 1.17 7.85
N HIS A 126 -10.85 0.81 6.79
CA HIS A 126 -10.84 -0.54 6.26
C HIS A 126 -10.31 -1.56 7.28
N ALA A 127 -9.21 -1.27 7.97
CA ALA A 127 -8.68 -2.14 9.02
C ALA A 127 -9.66 -2.30 10.19
N ALA A 128 -10.35 -1.22 10.58
CA ALA A 128 -11.39 -1.27 11.61
C ALA A 128 -12.57 -2.15 11.18
N VAL A 129 -13.06 -2.00 9.95
CA VAL A 129 -14.17 -2.81 9.40
C VAL A 129 -13.76 -4.28 9.35
N GLN A 130 -12.56 -4.61 8.87
CA GLN A 130 -12.06 -5.99 8.85
C GLN A 130 -11.96 -6.60 10.26
N MET A 131 -11.54 -5.82 11.26
CA MET A 131 -11.48 -6.31 12.65
C MET A 131 -12.86 -6.59 13.23
N VAL A 132 -13.84 -5.71 12.97
CA VAL A 132 -15.23 -5.92 13.41
C VAL A 132 -15.83 -7.13 12.70
N ASP A 133 -15.66 -7.25 11.38
CA ASP A 133 -16.18 -8.37 10.60
C ASP A 133 -15.64 -9.71 11.12
N VAL A 134 -14.32 -9.84 11.29
CA VAL A 134 -13.68 -11.05 11.85
C VAL A 134 -14.16 -11.36 13.28
N GLY A 135 -14.41 -10.34 14.11
CA GLY A 135 -14.95 -10.53 15.46
C GLY A 135 -16.42 -10.95 15.51
N THR A 136 -17.19 -10.62 14.47
CA THR A 136 -18.63 -10.88 14.37
C THR A 136 -18.93 -12.20 13.64
N VAL A 137 -18.02 -12.66 12.77
CA VAL A 137 -18.09 -13.95 12.06
C VAL A 137 -17.86 -15.11 13.05
N ARG A 138 -18.93 -15.55 13.71
CA ARG A 138 -18.99 -16.82 14.46
C ARG A 138 -19.46 -18.00 13.60
N THR A 139 -19.96 -17.73 12.39
CA THR A 139 -20.42 -18.70 11.39
C THR A 139 -20.01 -18.25 9.99
N SER A 140 -19.57 -19.16 9.12
CA SER A 140 -19.08 -18.86 7.77
C SER A 140 -20.13 -18.10 6.94
N HIS A 141 -19.85 -16.86 6.57
CA HIS A 141 -20.69 -16.09 5.67
C HIS A 141 -20.15 -16.17 4.23
N TYR A 142 -21.00 -16.62 3.31
CA TYR A 142 -20.76 -16.46 1.87
C TYR A 142 -20.72 -14.96 1.53
N TYR A 143 -19.61 -14.51 0.95
CA TYR A 143 -19.42 -13.14 0.49
C TYR A 143 -20.45 -12.82 -0.59
N SER A 144 -21.34 -11.85 -0.35
CA SER A 144 -22.37 -11.43 -1.28
C SER A 144 -22.54 -9.92 -1.20
N ASP A 145 -22.40 -9.21 -2.32
CA ASP A 145 -22.31 -7.74 -2.40
C ASP A 145 -23.50 -7.03 -1.73
N PHE A 146 -24.66 -7.68 -1.69
CA PHE A 146 -25.89 -7.15 -1.09
C PHE A 146 -25.79 -6.94 0.44
N LYS A 147 -25.01 -7.77 1.14
CA LYS A 147 -24.81 -7.64 2.60
C LYS A 147 -23.89 -6.48 2.97
N THR A 148 -22.89 -6.18 2.12
CA THR A 148 -21.96 -5.07 2.37
C THR A 148 -22.66 -3.73 2.21
N VAL A 149 -23.56 -3.59 1.22
CA VAL A 149 -24.34 -2.37 1.00
C VAL A 149 -25.34 -2.13 2.13
N SER A 150 -26.01 -3.16 2.64
CA SER A 150 -26.99 -3.01 3.73
C SER A 150 -26.34 -2.59 5.05
N VAL A 151 -25.15 -3.10 5.38
CA VAL A 151 -24.40 -2.67 6.59
C VAL A 151 -23.98 -1.21 6.50
N ILE A 152 -23.51 -0.75 5.33
CA ILE A 152 -23.15 0.66 5.13
C ILE A 152 -24.39 1.55 5.23
N TYR A 153 -25.52 1.14 4.64
CA TYR A 153 -26.80 1.85 4.74
C TYR A 153 -27.29 1.97 6.20
N VAL A 154 -27.21 0.88 6.98
CA VAL A 154 -27.59 0.90 8.41
C VAL A 154 -26.66 1.82 9.20
N CYS A 155 -25.34 1.74 9.01
CA CYS A 155 -24.38 2.60 9.70
C CYS A 155 -24.54 4.09 9.36
N VAL A 156 -24.89 4.43 8.12
CA VAL A 156 -25.21 5.81 7.71
C VAL A 156 -26.52 6.26 8.35
N ASN A 157 -27.56 5.42 8.31
CA ASN A 157 -28.86 5.73 8.88
C ASN A 157 -28.86 5.81 10.43
N SER A 158 -27.94 5.11 11.11
CA SER A 158 -27.73 5.19 12.55
C SER A 158 -26.90 6.40 12.98
N ARG A 159 -26.21 7.07 12.04
CA ARG A 159 -25.43 8.29 12.32
C ARG A 159 -26.25 9.57 12.10
N ASP A 160 -27.45 9.45 11.54
CA ASP A 160 -28.37 10.55 11.36
C ASP A 160 -29.16 10.84 12.66
N PRO A 161 -28.98 12.00 13.31
CA PRO A 161 -29.63 12.32 14.58
C PRO A 161 -31.16 12.41 14.47
N ASN A 162 -31.70 12.57 13.27
CA ASN A 162 -33.15 12.66 13.03
C ASN A 162 -33.86 11.30 13.15
N ASN A 163 -33.18 10.20 12.81
CA ASN A 163 -33.75 8.85 12.92
C ASN A 163 -33.84 8.39 14.39
N SER A 164 -32.87 8.81 15.21
CA SER A 164 -32.87 8.55 16.67
C SER A 164 -34.06 9.21 17.37
N LEU A 165 -34.47 10.40 16.93
CA LEU A 165 -35.60 11.15 17.48
C LEU A 165 -36.96 10.53 17.10
N ARG A 166 -37.08 9.93 15.90
CA ARG A 166 -38.31 9.26 15.46
C ARG A 166 -38.63 8.00 16.26
N HIS A 167 -37.62 7.23 16.67
CA HIS A 167 -37.81 6.06 17.53
C HIS A 167 -38.20 6.43 18.98
N VAL A 168 -37.77 7.61 19.46
CA VAL A 168 -38.19 8.15 20.76
C VAL A 168 -39.61 8.69 20.71
N GLN A 169 -39.98 9.40 19.63
CA GLN A 169 -41.35 9.93 19.47
C GLN A 169 -42.39 8.82 19.33
N SER A 170 -42.10 7.72 18.63
CA SER A 170 -43.05 6.61 18.52
C SER A 170 -43.22 5.78 19.80
N SER A 171 -42.29 5.89 20.75
CA SER A 171 -42.41 5.30 22.09
C SER A 171 -43.17 6.20 23.07
N MET A 172 -43.37 7.49 22.76
CA MET A 172 -44.17 8.42 23.56
C MET A 172 -45.62 8.57 23.07
N GLU A 173 -45.96 7.95 21.93
CA GLU A 173 -47.31 7.95 21.33
C GLU A 173 -48.11 6.67 21.66
N LYS A 174 -47.60 5.83 22.57
CA LYS A 174 -48.32 4.71 23.20
C LYS A 174 -48.39 4.94 24.71
#